data_AF-W6M8S5-F1
#
_entry.id   AF-W6M8S5-F1
#
_cell.length_a   1.000
_cell.length_b   1.000
_cell.length_c   1.000
_cell.angle_alpha   90.00
_cell.angle_beta   90.00
_cell.angle_gamma   90.00
#
_symmetry.space_group_name_H-M   'P 1'
#
loop_
_entity.id
_entity.type
_entity.pdbx_description
1 polymer ?
#
loop_
_entity_poly.entity_id
_entity_poly.type
_entity_poly.pdbx_seq_one_letter_code
_entity_poly.pdbx_strand_id
1 'polypeptide(L)'
;MALAETAEAINGQFAWPFARVAASFGQANRSYENCKIIANIKRNALQYHSDVHHEYSKQTSIRHNETMSNSIEDIIKSSTIEQLQALISRAEDEIEYKKVDEIETTRNEWIAKASQLGMNPEDILQYTGRKRKSTGKPKYRNPANPEQTWTGHGKKPGWLKQAVENGANQESFRIPE
;
A
#
# COMPACT_ATOMS: atom_id res chain seq x y z
N MET A 1 -57.03 15.31 -39.81
CA MET A 1 -56.61 13.90 -39.96
C MET A 1 -55.09 13.89 -39.94
N ALA A 2 -54.54 13.32 -38.86
CA ALA A 2 -53.16 12.89 -38.62
C ALA A 2 -51.99 13.77 -39.14
N LEU A 3 -51.36 14.52 -38.23
CA LEU A 3 -49.92 14.76 -38.28
C LEU A 3 -49.31 14.75 -36.86
N ALA A 4 -48.35 13.84 -36.70
CA ALA A 4 -47.23 13.78 -35.75
C ALA A 4 -47.50 13.72 -34.24
N GLU A 5 -46.99 12.65 -33.59
CA GLU A 5 -46.20 12.83 -32.36
C GLU A 5 -45.27 11.63 -32.10
N THR A 6 -43.98 11.95 -32.11
CA THR A 6 -42.81 11.13 -31.81
C THR A 6 -42.37 11.37 -30.37
N ALA A 7 -42.10 10.32 -29.58
CA ALA A 7 -41.00 10.25 -28.61
C ALA A 7 -41.05 8.92 -27.83
N GLU A 8 -40.23 7.97 -28.29
CA GLU A 8 -39.95 6.69 -27.66
C GLU A 8 -39.04 6.83 -26.43
N ALA A 9 -39.43 6.13 -25.36
CA ALA A 9 -38.60 5.23 -24.56
C ALA A 9 -37.18 5.68 -24.17
N ILE A 10 -37.06 6.68 -23.28
CA ILE A 10 -35.92 6.79 -22.35
C ILE A 10 -36.49 7.20 -20.99
N ASN A 11 -36.14 6.44 -19.94
CA ASN A 11 -36.55 6.58 -18.52
C ASN A 11 -37.84 5.85 -18.12
N GLY A 12 -37.74 4.55 -17.84
CA GLY A 12 -38.91 3.83 -17.32
C GLY A 12 -38.68 2.45 -16.71
N GLN A 13 -37.46 2.07 -16.29
CA GLN A 13 -37.27 0.70 -15.75
C GLN A 13 -36.23 0.60 -14.63
N PHE A 14 -36.34 1.45 -13.60
CA PHE A 14 -35.80 1.12 -12.28
C PHE A 14 -36.87 1.42 -11.22
N ALA A 15 -37.91 0.59 -11.23
CA ALA A 15 -38.87 0.52 -10.13
C ALA A 15 -38.14 -0.05 -8.90
N TRP A 16 -37.71 0.83 -8.00
CA TRP A 16 -37.14 0.45 -6.72
C TRP A 16 -38.16 -0.38 -5.90
N PRO A 17 -37.83 -1.59 -5.41
CA PRO A 17 -38.80 -2.45 -4.74
C PRO A 17 -39.18 -1.99 -3.31
N PHE A 18 -38.64 -0.89 -2.81
CA PHE A 18 -38.82 -0.44 -1.42
C PHE A 18 -39.90 0.64 -1.19
N ALA A 19 -40.60 1.10 -2.22
CA ALA A 19 -41.52 2.25 -2.10
C ALA A 19 -42.89 1.95 -1.41
N ARG A 20 -43.10 0.77 -0.80
CA ARG A 20 -44.43 0.35 -0.29
C ARG A 20 -44.51 0.02 1.22
N VAL A 21 -43.55 0.43 2.05
CA VAL A 21 -43.59 0.10 3.51
C VAL A 21 -43.88 1.31 4.42
N ALA A 22 -44.01 2.53 3.90
CA ALA A 22 -44.19 3.73 4.74
C ALA A 22 -45.65 4.06 5.10
N ALA A 23 -46.47 3.09 5.50
CA ALA A 23 -47.83 3.35 5.98
C ALA A 23 -48.21 2.43 7.15
N SER A 24 -47.91 2.86 8.39
CA SER A 24 -48.80 2.83 9.56
C SER A 24 -48.04 3.01 10.89
N PHE A 25 -48.74 3.55 11.89
CA PHE A 25 -48.50 3.60 13.35
C PHE A 25 -48.06 4.92 14.00
N GLY A 26 -48.96 5.40 14.88
CA GLY A 26 -48.83 6.61 15.69
C GLY A 26 -48.26 6.43 17.11
N GLN A 27 -48.19 7.60 17.77
CA GLN A 27 -48.05 7.93 19.20
C GLN A 27 -46.67 7.71 19.91
N ALA A 28 -45.86 8.77 19.79
CA ALA A 28 -45.14 9.55 20.81
C ALA A 28 -44.16 8.92 21.84
N ASN A 29 -44.11 7.61 22.10
CA ASN A 29 -42.97 7.02 22.86
C ASN A 29 -42.30 5.83 22.13
N ARG A 30 -42.84 5.49 20.95
CA ARG A 30 -42.12 4.75 19.91
C ARG A 30 -41.20 5.67 19.09
N SER A 31 -41.25 6.99 19.29
CA SER A 31 -40.60 7.94 18.41
C SER A 31 -39.06 7.81 18.41
N TYR A 32 -38.41 7.60 19.56
CA TYR A 32 -36.95 7.50 19.61
C TYR A 32 -36.43 6.17 19.03
N GLU A 33 -37.03 5.05 19.41
CA GLU A 33 -36.68 3.74 18.85
C GLU A 33 -37.08 3.61 17.38
N ASN A 34 -38.22 4.18 16.96
CA ASN A 34 -38.57 4.30 15.53
C ASN A 34 -37.56 5.19 14.80
N CYS A 35 -37.10 6.31 15.39
CA CYS A 35 -36.06 7.14 14.79
C CYS A 35 -34.72 6.41 14.65
N LYS A 36 -34.32 5.58 15.62
CA LYS A 36 -33.12 4.71 15.52
C LYS A 36 -33.28 3.66 14.43
N ILE A 37 -34.43 2.99 14.37
CA ILE A 37 -34.75 1.99 13.35
C ILE A 37 -34.73 2.65 11.96
N ILE A 38 -35.39 3.80 11.79
CA ILE A 38 -35.39 4.58 10.55
C ILE A 38 -33.97 5.04 10.18
N ALA A 39 -33.18 5.51 11.14
CA ALA A 39 -31.79 5.90 10.90
C ALA A 39 -30.91 4.72 10.50
N ASN A 40 -31.15 3.53 11.08
CA ASN A 40 -30.43 2.32 10.73
C ASN A 40 -30.83 1.80 9.35
N ILE A 41 -32.11 1.82 9.01
CA ILE A 41 -32.62 1.49 7.67
C ILE A 41 -32.04 2.46 6.65
N LYS A 42 -32.01 3.77 6.92
CA LYS A 42 -31.37 4.76 6.05
C LYS A 42 -29.87 4.49 5.88
N ARG A 43 -29.13 4.22 6.96
CA ARG A 43 -27.71 3.86 6.89
C ARG A 43 -27.46 2.58 6.09
N ASN A 44 -28.24 1.54 6.32
CA ASN A 44 -28.13 0.28 5.57
C ASN A 44 -28.52 0.47 4.11
N ALA A 45 -29.52 1.29 3.79
CA ALA A 45 -29.90 1.61 2.42
C ALA A 45 -28.81 2.42 1.70
N LEU A 46 -28.18 3.38 2.40
CA LEU A 46 -27.04 4.13 1.87
C LEU A 46 -25.82 3.22 1.66
N GLN A 47 -25.54 2.33 2.62
CA GLN A 47 -24.46 1.34 2.51
C GLN A 47 -24.70 0.41 1.32
N TYR A 48 -25.89 -0.16 1.21
CA TYR A 48 -26.29 -1.00 0.08
C TYR A 48 -26.16 -0.26 -1.26
N HIS A 49 -26.59 1.00 -1.32
CA HIS A 49 -26.44 1.82 -2.53
C HIS A 49 -24.95 2.04 -2.89
N SER A 50 -24.11 2.33 -1.89
CA SER A 50 -22.66 2.44 -2.07
C SER A 50 -22.03 1.13 -2.55
N ASP A 51 -22.41 -0.01 -1.96
CA ASP A 51 -21.91 -1.33 -2.31
C ASP A 51 -22.32 -1.72 -3.73
N VAL A 52 -23.57 -1.44 -4.11
CA VAL A 52 -24.08 -1.65 -5.46
C VAL A 52 -23.35 -0.78 -6.46
N HIS A 53 -23.14 0.52 -6.19
CA HIS A 53 -22.34 1.39 -7.05
C HIS A 53 -20.90 0.91 -7.22
N HIS A 54 -20.28 0.43 -6.14
CA HIS A 54 -18.94 -0.12 -6.16
C HIS A 54 -18.87 -1.42 -6.99
N GLU A 55 -19.85 -2.30 -6.85
CA GLU A 55 -19.93 -3.56 -7.60
C GLU A 55 -20.20 -3.31 -9.09
N TYR A 56 -21.12 -2.39 -9.42
CA TYR A 56 -21.31 -1.96 -10.82
C TYR A 56 -20.04 -1.34 -11.39
N SER A 57 -19.33 -0.50 -10.63
CA SER A 57 -18.06 0.09 -11.06
C SER A 57 -16.96 -0.97 -11.30
N LYS A 58 -16.93 -2.03 -10.49
CA LYS A 58 -16.03 -3.17 -10.72
C LYS A 58 -16.43 -3.93 -11.97
N GLN A 59 -17.72 -4.26 -12.09
CA GLN A 59 -18.24 -5.03 -13.21
C GLN A 59 -18.09 -4.31 -14.55
N THR A 60 -18.27 -2.98 -14.58
CA THR A 60 -17.98 -2.17 -15.76
C THR A 60 -16.49 -2.20 -16.07
N SER A 61 -15.60 -2.02 -15.09
CA SER A 61 -14.15 -2.10 -15.29
C SER A 61 -13.71 -3.47 -15.85
N ILE A 62 -14.23 -4.56 -15.27
CA ILE A 62 -13.97 -5.93 -15.74
C ILE A 62 -14.41 -6.11 -17.19
N ARG A 63 -15.65 -5.71 -17.53
CA ARG A 63 -16.17 -5.80 -18.91
C ARG A 63 -15.33 -4.97 -19.90
N HIS A 64 -14.92 -3.77 -19.51
CA HIS A 64 -14.05 -2.93 -20.36
C HIS A 64 -12.70 -3.60 -20.58
N ASN A 65 -12.08 -4.16 -19.53
CA ASN A 65 -10.82 -4.88 -19.64
C ASN A 65 -10.93 -6.11 -20.56
N GLU A 66 -11.99 -6.91 -20.39
CA GLU A 66 -12.28 -8.05 -21.29
C GLU A 66 -12.45 -7.60 -22.75
N THR A 67 -13.14 -6.48 -22.99
CA THR A 67 -13.32 -5.91 -24.34
C THR A 67 -11.97 -5.48 -24.94
N MET A 68 -11.10 -4.85 -24.14
CA MET A 68 -9.75 -4.49 -24.58
C MET A 68 -8.88 -5.72 -24.86
N SER A 69 -8.95 -6.74 -24.01
CA SER A 69 -8.21 -8.00 -24.19
C SER A 69 -8.61 -8.71 -25.50
N ASN A 70 -9.91 -8.82 -25.79
CA ASN A 70 -10.39 -9.43 -27.03
C ASN A 70 -9.96 -8.62 -28.27
N SER A 71 -10.01 -7.29 -28.19
CA SER A 71 -9.56 -6.41 -29.28
C SER A 71 -8.06 -6.56 -29.56
N ILE A 72 -7.22 -6.76 -28.54
CA ILE A 72 -5.79 -7.00 -28.71
C ILE A 72 -5.56 -8.34 -29.41
N GLU A 73 -6.30 -9.38 -29.04
CA GLU A 73 -6.20 -10.71 -29.65
C GLU A 73 -6.54 -10.68 -31.15
N ASP A 74 -7.55 -9.91 -31.54
CA ASP A 74 -7.93 -9.72 -32.95
C ASP A 74 -6.85 -8.98 -33.75
N ILE A 75 -6.20 -7.97 -33.16
CA ILE A 75 -5.07 -7.27 -33.78
C ILE A 75 -3.89 -8.22 -33.98
N ILE A 76 -3.58 -9.05 -32.99
CA ILE A 76 -2.48 -10.01 -33.08
C ILE A 76 -2.73 -11.04 -34.20
N LYS A 77 -3.95 -11.57 -34.29
CA LYS A 77 -4.32 -12.58 -35.31
C LYS A 77 -4.34 -12.03 -36.73
N SER A 78 -4.71 -10.76 -36.91
CA SER A 78 -4.85 -10.13 -38.23
C SER A 78 -3.57 -9.44 -38.73
N SER A 79 -2.57 -9.22 -37.87
CA SER A 79 -1.32 -8.53 -38.22
C SER A 79 -0.30 -9.46 -38.88
N THR A 80 0.51 -8.90 -39.78
CA THR A 80 1.67 -9.59 -40.38
C THR A 80 2.87 -9.64 -39.42
N ILE A 81 3.86 -10.51 -39.71
CA ILE A 81 5.07 -10.65 -38.87
C ILE A 81 5.81 -9.31 -38.71
N GLU A 82 5.98 -8.56 -39.79
CA GLU A 82 6.66 -7.25 -39.77
C GLU A 82 5.89 -6.23 -38.91
N GLN A 83 4.56 -6.21 -39.02
CA GLN A 83 3.71 -5.33 -38.22
C GLN A 83 3.76 -5.71 -36.73
N LEU A 84 3.80 -7.00 -36.41
CA LEU A 84 3.96 -7.49 -35.03
C LEU A 84 5.32 -7.08 -34.45
N GLN A 85 6.40 -7.19 -35.22
CA GLN A 85 7.72 -6.71 -34.80
C GLN A 85 7.73 -5.20 -34.55
N ALA A 86 7.09 -4.41 -35.43
CA ALA A 86 6.94 -2.97 -35.23
C ALA A 86 6.05 -2.60 -34.03
N LEU A 87 5.09 -3.45 -33.67
CA LEU A 87 4.27 -3.27 -32.46
C LEU A 87 5.08 -3.58 -31.19
N ILE A 88 5.90 -4.63 -31.21
CA ILE A 88 6.79 -4.97 -30.08
C ILE A 88 7.77 -3.83 -29.82
N SER A 89 8.46 -3.35 -30.86
CA SER A 89 9.43 -2.25 -30.71
C SER A 89 8.78 -0.98 -30.13
N ARG A 90 7.60 -0.59 -30.62
CA ARG A 90 6.87 0.56 -30.05
C ARG A 90 6.41 0.32 -28.61
N ALA A 91 6.00 -0.91 -28.29
CA ALA A 91 5.61 -1.26 -26.92
C ALA A 91 6.82 -1.20 -25.96
N GLU A 92 8.00 -1.62 -26.41
CA GLU A 92 9.24 -1.51 -25.64
C GLU A 92 9.61 -0.05 -25.38
N ASP A 93 9.56 0.82 -26.40
CA ASP A 93 9.79 2.26 -26.25
C ASP A 93 8.81 2.90 -25.24
N GLU A 94 7.53 2.54 -25.33
CA GLU A 94 6.49 3.04 -24.41
C GLU A 94 6.70 2.54 -22.97
N ILE A 95 7.18 1.29 -22.80
CA ILE A 95 7.55 0.76 -21.49
C ILE A 95 8.70 1.56 -20.89
N GLU A 96 9.72 1.91 -21.68
CA GLU A 96 10.83 2.73 -21.20
C GLU A 96 10.37 4.13 -20.78
N TYR A 97 9.52 4.77 -21.58
CA TYR A 97 8.93 6.07 -21.23
C TYR A 97 8.15 6.02 -19.92
N LYS A 98 7.28 5.00 -19.74
CA LYS A 98 6.50 4.84 -18.51
C LYS A 98 7.34 4.56 -17.28
N LYS A 99 8.44 3.80 -17.42
CA LYS A 99 9.38 3.59 -16.31
C LYS A 99 10.00 4.91 -15.83
N VAL A 100 10.32 5.83 -16.74
CA VAL A 100 10.89 7.12 -16.38
C VAL A 100 9.89 7.96 -15.58
N ASP A 101 8.62 7.99 -16.01
CA ASP A 101 7.54 8.68 -15.29
C ASP A 101 7.25 8.05 -13.91
N GLU A 102 7.23 6.71 -13.84
CA GLU A 102 7.10 5.97 -12.57
C GLU A 102 8.27 6.24 -11.60
N ILE A 103 9.49 6.40 -12.13
CA ILE A 103 10.65 6.77 -11.30
C ILE A 103 10.47 8.17 -10.72
N GLU A 104 9.99 9.13 -11.49
CA GLU A 104 9.77 10.50 -11.02
C GLU A 104 8.68 10.56 -9.94
N THR A 105 7.54 9.91 -10.17
CA THR A 105 6.44 9.83 -9.19
C THR A 105 6.91 9.16 -7.90
N THR A 106 7.59 8.01 -8.00
CA THR A 106 8.14 7.29 -6.84
C THR A 106 9.17 8.13 -6.09
N ARG A 107 10.05 8.84 -6.80
CA ARG A 107 11.02 9.77 -6.20
C ARG A 107 10.31 10.85 -5.40
N ASN A 108 9.29 11.47 -5.98
CA ASN A 108 8.55 12.56 -5.32
C ASN A 108 7.83 12.05 -4.05
N GLU A 109 7.21 10.88 -4.11
CA GLU A 109 6.62 10.25 -2.92
C GLU A 109 7.65 9.97 -1.83
N TRP A 110 8.83 9.49 -2.21
CA TRP A 110 9.88 9.16 -1.27
C TRP A 110 10.46 10.42 -0.62
N ILE A 111 10.67 11.49 -1.39
CA ILE A 111 11.04 12.82 -0.86
C ILE A 111 9.98 13.32 0.12
N ALA A 112 8.70 13.24 -0.23
CA ALA A 112 7.62 13.66 0.65
C ALA A 112 7.62 12.87 1.97
N LYS A 113 7.80 11.54 1.90
CA LYS A 113 7.90 10.67 3.09
C LYS A 113 9.13 11.00 3.94
N ALA A 114 10.28 11.27 3.33
CA ALA A 114 11.50 11.67 4.05
C ALA A 114 11.33 13.02 4.75
N SER A 115 10.73 14.00 4.06
CA SER A 115 10.45 15.32 4.61
C SER A 115 9.49 15.26 5.81
N GLN A 116 8.53 14.33 5.83
CA GLN A 116 7.64 14.13 6.98
C GLN A 116 8.41 13.70 8.24
N LEU A 117 9.53 13.00 8.07
CA LEU A 117 10.41 12.55 9.15
C LEU A 117 11.52 13.58 9.48
N GLY A 118 11.58 14.70 8.75
CA GLY A 118 12.66 15.68 8.86
C GLY A 118 14.03 15.13 8.46
N MET A 119 14.07 14.09 7.62
CA MET A 119 15.30 13.46 7.14
C MET A 119 15.49 13.72 5.64
N ASN A 120 16.74 13.63 5.19
CA ASN A 120 17.04 13.59 3.76
C ASN A 120 16.78 12.16 3.24
N PRO A 121 16.20 11.96 2.05
CA PRO A 121 16.09 10.64 1.41
C PRO A 121 17.39 9.82 1.46
N GLU A 122 18.55 10.43 1.24
CA GLU A 122 19.85 9.76 1.32
C GLU A 122 20.14 9.14 2.70
N ASP A 123 19.68 9.76 3.78
CA ASP A 123 19.88 9.25 5.14
C ASP A 123 19.08 7.95 5.38
N ILE A 124 17.95 7.81 4.69
CA ILE A 124 17.09 6.61 4.73
C ILE A 124 17.81 5.44 4.05
N LEU A 125 18.51 5.68 2.95
CA LEU A 125 19.30 4.64 2.28
C LEU A 125 20.50 4.18 3.11
N GLN A 126 21.12 5.12 3.83
CA GLN A 126 22.29 4.85 4.68
C GLN A 126 21.91 4.24 6.05
N TYR A 127 20.62 4.07 6.33
CA TYR A 127 20.16 3.56 7.61
C TYR A 127 20.50 2.06 7.78
N THR A 128 21.59 1.78 8.50
CA THR A 128 22.02 0.40 8.82
C THR A 128 21.37 -0.16 10.10
N GLY A 129 20.27 0.44 10.57
CA GLY A 129 19.62 0.07 11.83
C GLY A 129 20.20 0.77 13.07
N ARG A 130 19.43 0.74 14.17
CA ARG A 130 19.83 1.31 15.47
C ARG A 130 20.96 0.46 16.07
N LYS A 131 22.20 0.96 16.06
CA LYS A 131 23.30 0.34 16.83
C LYS A 131 22.86 0.25 18.30
N ARG A 132 22.68 -0.97 18.82
CA ARG A 132 22.41 -1.18 20.24
C ARG A 132 23.59 -0.65 21.03
N LYS A 133 23.42 0.48 21.70
CA LYS A 133 24.42 1.04 22.62
C LYS A 133 24.58 0.02 23.75
N SER A 134 25.76 -0.57 23.91
CA SER A 134 26.05 -1.46 25.04
C SER A 134 25.87 -0.64 26.31
N THR A 135 24.83 -0.94 27.08
CA THR A 135 24.42 -0.19 28.28
C THR A 135 25.27 -0.49 29.51
N GLY A 136 26.28 -1.34 29.40
CA GLY A 136 27.19 -1.64 30.52
C GLY A 136 28.44 -0.76 30.51
N LYS A 137 28.86 -0.28 31.69
CA LYS A 137 30.22 0.24 31.87
C LYS A 137 31.21 -0.84 31.41
N PRO A 138 32.17 -0.53 30.52
CA PRO A 138 33.14 -1.53 30.10
C PRO A 138 34.04 -1.92 31.28
N LYS A 139 34.19 -3.23 31.53
CA LYS A 139 35.02 -3.78 32.61
C LYS A 139 36.41 -4.16 32.12
N TYR A 140 36.53 -4.53 30.85
CA TYR A 140 37.78 -4.96 30.22
C TYR A 140 38.04 -4.14 28.95
N ARG A 141 39.30 -3.80 28.69
CA ARG A 141 39.74 -3.03 27.51
C ARG A 141 40.90 -3.72 26.80
N ASN A 142 40.84 -3.74 25.48
CA ASN A 142 41.93 -4.26 24.66
C ASN A 142 43.13 -3.30 24.68
N PRO A 143 44.35 -3.73 25.07
CA PRO A 143 45.53 -2.87 25.06
C PRO A 143 46.02 -2.51 23.66
N ALA A 144 45.69 -3.32 22.64
CA ALA A 144 46.04 -3.03 21.25
C ALA A 144 45.08 -2.05 20.57
N ASN A 145 43.82 -1.97 21.04
CA ASN A 145 42.82 -1.03 20.50
C ASN A 145 41.83 -0.58 21.60
N PRO A 146 41.99 0.65 22.13
CA PRO A 146 41.16 1.16 23.24
C PRO A 146 39.65 1.25 22.95
N GLU A 147 39.23 1.29 21.68
CA GLU A 147 37.82 1.32 21.25
C GLU A 147 37.12 -0.03 21.50
N GLN A 148 37.88 -1.12 21.53
CA GLN A 148 37.35 -2.46 21.77
C GLN A 148 37.28 -2.73 23.27
N THR A 149 36.08 -2.65 23.82
CA THR A 149 35.83 -2.86 25.25
C THR A 149 34.76 -3.92 25.47
N TRP A 150 34.81 -4.58 26.64
CA TRP A 150 33.87 -5.62 27.01
C TRP A 150 33.32 -5.39 28.42
N THR A 151 32.01 -5.48 28.58
CA THR A 151 31.29 -5.21 29.84
C THR A 151 31.34 -6.39 30.82
N GLY A 152 31.99 -7.49 30.45
CA GLY A 152 32.03 -8.73 31.22
C GLY A 152 30.76 -9.59 31.09
N HIS A 153 29.80 -9.18 30.26
CA HIS A 153 28.55 -9.91 30.03
C HIS A 153 28.47 -10.43 28.59
N GLY A 154 27.94 -11.63 28.40
CA GLY A 154 27.76 -12.25 27.08
C GLY A 154 29.03 -12.87 26.49
N LYS A 155 29.04 -13.03 25.16
CA LYS A 155 30.15 -13.67 24.42
C LYS A 155 31.43 -12.83 24.53
N LYS A 156 32.54 -13.47 24.95
CA LYS A 156 33.87 -12.84 25.00
C LYS A 156 34.29 -12.38 23.60
N PRO A 157 34.85 -11.17 23.45
CA PRO A 157 35.35 -10.68 22.17
C PRO A 157 36.59 -11.48 21.72
N GLY A 158 36.85 -11.50 20.41
CA GLY A 158 37.93 -12.30 19.82
C GLY A 158 39.31 -12.01 20.41
N TRP A 159 39.63 -10.74 20.66
CA TRP A 159 40.91 -10.33 21.25
C TRP A 159 41.12 -10.90 22.66
N LEU A 160 40.08 -10.92 23.50
CA LEU A 160 40.18 -11.43 24.87
C LEU A 160 40.26 -12.95 24.88
N LYS A 161 39.53 -13.60 23.98
CA LYS A 161 39.60 -15.06 23.79
C LYS A 161 41.01 -15.48 23.36
N GLN A 162 41.57 -14.83 22.34
CA GLN A 162 42.92 -15.09 21.85
C GLN A 162 43.99 -14.83 22.92
N ALA A 163 43.86 -13.73 23.68
CA ALA A 163 44.79 -13.44 24.77
C ALA A 163 44.78 -14.53 25.85
N VAL A 164 43.59 -15.02 26.24
CA VAL A 164 43.46 -16.10 27.21
C VAL A 164 43.97 -17.44 26.65
N GLU A 165 43.73 -17.73 25.37
CA GLU A 165 44.28 -18.91 24.68
C GLU A 165 45.82 -18.86 24.59
N ASN A 166 46.40 -17.67 24.45
CA ASN A 166 47.85 -17.45 24.49
C ASN A 166 48.44 -17.44 25.92
N GLY A 167 47.65 -17.79 26.94
CA GLY A 167 48.10 -17.91 28.32
C GLY A 167 48.04 -16.63 29.16
N ALA A 168 47.46 -15.54 28.64
CA ALA A 168 47.29 -14.31 29.42
C ALA A 168 46.08 -14.40 30.38
N ASN A 169 46.21 -13.84 31.57
CA ASN A 169 45.11 -13.78 32.53
C ASN A 169 44.09 -12.70 32.11
N GLN A 170 42.80 -13.06 32.07
CA GLN A 170 41.70 -12.15 31.75
C GLN A 170 41.69 -10.89 32.64
N GLU A 171 42.04 -11.01 33.92
CA GLU A 171 42.05 -9.88 34.86
C GLU A 171 43.12 -8.83 34.54
N SER A 172 44.16 -9.17 33.77
CA SER A 172 45.18 -8.20 33.35
C SER A 172 44.63 -7.13 32.39
N PHE A 173 43.51 -7.42 31.72
CA PHE A 173 42.83 -6.52 30.80
C PHE A 173 41.71 -5.72 31.46
N ARG A 174 41.55 -5.83 32.78
CA ARG A 174 40.51 -5.14 33.53
C ARG A 174 40.86 -3.65 33.66
N ILE A 175 39.87 -2.79 33.42
CA ILE A 175 40.01 -1.35 33.67
C ILE A 175 39.93 -1.14 35.20
N PRO A 176 40.91 -0.47 35.83
CA PRO A 176 40.81 -0.08 37.24
C PRO A 176 39.56 0.79 37.47
N GLU A 177 38.83 0.56 38.58
CA GLU A 177 37.67 1.38 38.96
C GLU A 177 38.06 2.80 39.39
#